data_AF-A0A7K3WSF7-F1
#
_entry.id   AF-A0A7K3WSF7-F1
#
_cell.length_a   1.000
_cell.length_b   1.000
_cell.length_c   1.000
_cell.angle_alpha   90.00
_cell.angle_beta   90.00
_cell.angle_gamma   90.00
#
_symmetry.space_group_name_H-M   'P 1'
#
loop_
_entity.id
_entity.type
_entity.pdbx_description
1 polymer ?
#
loop_
_entity_poly.entity_id
_entity_poly.type
_entity_poly.pdbx_seq_one_letter_code
_entity_poly.pdbx_strand_id
1 'polypeptide(L)'
;MYETKSAGSTQDEDHIIFEDEYCRLSYDLWGQGGDAGFTIYNKTDAYITLDLAKSFFVVNGEAYDYYLNRRYTVASEATVSAGAAQSIPYYWSTGTVAAGASSSTSSSTSIAEKATRILPPKTHITITQFSVTDFRYTDCDFVAYPDNKKISSVSFEPSESPYQFYNLLNYLIDDSVSVEMKNAFYIEKVSNYPERMFIGYNKKNKCGQDYLNPQPYFQFAGSDKFYVRYEKVR
;
A
#
# COMPACT_ATOMS: atom_id res chain seq x y z
N MET A 1 -6.51 -10.37 12.15
CA MET A 1 -6.76 -10.71 10.73
C MET A 1 -8.18 -10.33 10.42
N TYR A 2 -8.38 -9.73 9.26
CA TYR A 2 -9.66 -9.29 8.75
C TYR A 2 -9.90 -10.04 7.45
N GLU A 3 -11.08 -10.62 7.30
CA GLU A 3 -11.56 -11.28 6.09
C GLU A 3 -12.66 -10.40 5.50
N THR A 4 -12.62 -10.18 4.20
CA THR A 4 -13.50 -9.26 3.48
C THR A 4 -14.40 -10.01 2.51
N LYS A 5 -15.55 -9.42 2.24
CA LYS A 5 -16.43 -9.83 1.14
C LYS A 5 -16.79 -8.64 0.29
N SER A 6 -17.04 -8.92 -0.99
CA SER A 6 -17.55 -7.96 -1.95
C SER A 6 -18.68 -8.59 -2.77
N ALA A 7 -19.68 -7.78 -3.11
CA ALA A 7 -20.76 -8.19 -3.99
C ALA A 7 -20.43 -7.77 -5.43
N GLY A 8 -20.73 -8.64 -6.40
CA GLY A 8 -20.50 -8.35 -7.82
C GLY A 8 -19.03 -8.47 -8.25
N SER A 9 -18.18 -9.06 -7.41
CA SER A 9 -16.80 -9.40 -7.74
C SER A 9 -16.66 -10.90 -8.04
N THR A 10 -15.58 -11.26 -8.71
CA THR A 10 -15.06 -12.62 -8.77
C THR A 10 -13.71 -12.67 -8.05
N GLN A 11 -13.25 -13.87 -7.67
CA GLN A 11 -11.97 -14.04 -6.98
C GLN A 11 -11.14 -15.10 -7.70
N ASP A 12 -9.89 -14.78 -8.01
CA ASP A 12 -8.86 -15.75 -8.36
C ASP A 12 -7.89 -15.94 -7.18
N GLU A 13 -6.87 -16.81 -7.30
CA GLU A 13 -5.97 -17.14 -6.18
C GLU A 13 -5.27 -15.89 -5.60
N ASP A 14 -5.03 -14.87 -6.41
CA ASP A 14 -4.19 -13.73 -6.06
C ASP A 14 -4.97 -12.40 -6.00
N HIS A 15 -6.19 -12.32 -6.55
CA HIS A 15 -6.91 -11.05 -6.67
C HIS A 15 -8.43 -11.16 -6.52
N ILE A 16 -9.03 -10.10 -5.99
CA ILE A 16 -10.46 -9.81 -6.12
C ILE A 16 -10.67 -8.97 -7.36
N ILE A 17 -11.61 -9.35 -8.22
CA ILE A 17 -11.80 -8.79 -9.54
C ILE A 17 -13.17 -8.14 -9.65
N PHE A 18 -13.20 -6.91 -10.16
CA PHE A 18 -14.41 -6.29 -10.66
C PHE A 18 -14.21 -5.97 -12.14
N GLU A 19 -15.22 -6.21 -12.97
CA GLU A 19 -15.09 -6.06 -14.41
C GLU A 19 -16.39 -5.55 -15.02
N ASP A 20 -16.28 -4.56 -15.90
CA ASP A 20 -17.38 -4.07 -16.73
C ASP A 20 -17.06 -4.31 -18.22
N GLU A 21 -17.70 -3.62 -19.16
CA GLU A 21 -17.41 -3.78 -20.59
C GLU A 21 -16.00 -3.28 -20.98
N TYR A 22 -15.49 -2.25 -20.30
CA TYR A 22 -14.34 -1.46 -20.74
C TYR A 22 -13.05 -1.78 -19.98
N CYS A 23 -13.13 -2.05 -18.67
CA CYS A 23 -11.96 -2.28 -17.84
C CYS A 23 -12.15 -3.42 -16.83
N ARG A 24 -11.01 -3.93 -16.36
CA ARG A 24 -10.92 -4.89 -15.26
C ARG A 24 -10.13 -4.27 -14.12
N LEU A 25 -10.68 -4.29 -12.92
CA LEU A 25 -10.03 -3.91 -11.68
C LEU A 25 -9.64 -5.15 -10.89
N SER A 26 -8.38 -5.20 -10.46
CA SER A 26 -7.84 -6.25 -9.61
C SER A 26 -7.34 -5.65 -8.29
N TYR A 27 -7.76 -6.24 -7.18
CA TYR A 27 -7.38 -5.88 -5.82
C TYR A 27 -6.63 -7.01 -5.15
N ASP A 28 -5.59 -6.67 -4.41
CA ASP A 28 -4.97 -7.54 -3.41
C ASP A 28 -4.94 -6.75 -2.10
N LEU A 29 -5.86 -7.06 -1.19
CA LEU A 29 -5.96 -6.35 0.09
C LEU A 29 -4.85 -6.77 1.06
N TRP A 30 -4.06 -7.78 0.72
CA TRP A 30 -3.11 -8.38 1.64
C TRP A 30 -2.02 -7.39 2.09
N GLY A 31 -2.08 -6.99 3.36
CA GLY A 31 -1.06 -6.13 3.94
C GLY A 31 -1.41 -5.66 5.34
N GLN A 32 -0.49 -4.87 5.92
CA GLN A 32 -0.78 -4.14 7.15
C GLN A 32 -1.86 -3.10 6.86
N GLY A 33 -2.97 -3.18 7.58
CA GLY A 33 -4.11 -2.27 7.48
C GLY A 33 -4.99 -2.41 6.25
N GLY A 34 -4.65 -3.33 5.34
CA GLY A 34 -5.40 -3.65 4.13
C GLY A 34 -5.19 -2.64 3.02
N ASP A 35 -4.47 -3.03 1.96
CA ASP A 35 -4.23 -2.13 0.81
C ASP A 35 -5.50 -1.97 -0.02
N ALA A 36 -6.11 -0.78 -0.01
CA ALA A 36 -7.30 -0.49 -0.80
C ALA A 36 -6.95 -0.05 -2.25
N GLY A 37 -5.67 -0.12 -2.61
CA GLY A 37 -5.18 0.09 -3.96
C GLY A 37 -5.65 -0.98 -4.95
N PHE A 38 -5.52 -0.65 -6.22
CA PHE A 38 -5.99 -1.50 -7.32
C PHE A 38 -5.16 -1.34 -8.57
N THR A 39 -5.21 -2.36 -9.41
CA THR A 39 -4.74 -2.30 -10.79
C THR A 39 -5.94 -2.24 -11.71
N ILE A 40 -5.99 -1.20 -12.56
CA ILE A 40 -7.00 -1.06 -13.61
C ILE A 40 -6.37 -1.43 -14.96
N TYR A 41 -6.98 -2.38 -15.66
CA TYR A 41 -6.60 -2.83 -16.99
C TYR A 41 -7.63 -2.40 -18.04
N ASN A 42 -7.18 -1.71 -19.08
CA ASN A 42 -8.00 -1.29 -20.20
C ASN A 42 -8.19 -2.47 -21.17
N LYS A 43 -9.42 -2.96 -21.31
CA LYS A 43 -9.77 -4.07 -22.22
C LYS A 43 -10.08 -3.61 -23.63
N THR A 44 -10.23 -2.31 -23.87
CA THR A 44 -10.64 -1.74 -25.15
C THR A 44 -9.45 -1.46 -26.07
N ASP A 45 -9.75 -1.06 -27.30
CA ASP A 45 -8.78 -0.51 -28.25
C ASP A 45 -8.75 1.04 -28.25
N ALA A 46 -9.47 1.64 -27.31
CA ALA A 46 -9.62 3.08 -27.09
C ALA A 46 -8.78 3.55 -25.88
N TYR A 47 -8.57 4.86 -25.75
CA TYR A 47 -7.96 5.40 -24.54
C TYR A 47 -9.00 5.47 -23.41
N ILE A 48 -8.56 5.13 -22.19
CA ILE A 48 -9.33 5.38 -20.98
C ILE A 48 -8.69 6.51 -20.18
N THR A 49 -9.45 7.56 -19.91
CA THR A 49 -9.03 8.67 -19.05
C THR A 49 -9.68 8.49 -17.67
N LEU A 50 -8.91 8.05 -16.68
CA LEU A 50 -9.34 8.01 -15.28
C LEU A 50 -9.26 9.41 -14.66
N ASP A 51 -10.38 9.91 -14.15
CA ASP A 51 -10.50 11.20 -13.48
C ASP A 51 -10.31 11.03 -11.97
N LEU A 52 -9.09 11.28 -11.47
CA LEU A 52 -8.76 11.16 -10.05
C LEU A 52 -9.38 12.27 -9.20
N ALA A 53 -9.75 13.41 -9.80
CA ALA A 53 -10.44 14.49 -9.09
C ALA A 53 -11.92 14.18 -8.85
N LYS A 54 -12.46 13.16 -9.52
CA LYS A 54 -13.82 12.62 -9.30
C LYS A 54 -13.81 11.16 -8.86
N SER A 55 -12.67 10.66 -8.42
CA SER A 55 -12.54 9.31 -7.88
C SER A 55 -12.20 9.38 -6.40
N PHE A 56 -12.82 8.52 -5.61
CA PHE A 56 -12.74 8.57 -4.16
C PHE A 56 -12.55 7.17 -3.58
N PHE A 57 -11.75 7.08 -2.54
CA PHE A 57 -11.83 5.98 -1.58
C PHE A 57 -12.80 6.39 -0.48
N VAL A 58 -13.75 5.53 -0.13
CA VAL A 58 -14.71 5.81 0.94
C VAL A 58 -14.67 4.68 1.94
N VAL A 59 -14.55 5.01 3.23
CA VAL A 59 -14.63 4.04 4.33
C VAL A 59 -15.56 4.59 5.41
N ASN A 60 -16.54 3.78 5.83
CA ASN A 60 -17.55 4.13 6.83
C ASN A 60 -18.25 5.49 6.57
N GLY A 61 -18.46 5.83 5.29
CA GLY A 61 -19.11 7.07 4.87
C GLY A 61 -18.19 8.29 4.80
N GLU A 62 -16.93 8.18 5.19
CA GLU A 62 -15.92 9.23 5.01
C GLU A 62 -15.21 9.06 3.67
N ALA A 63 -15.17 10.13 2.87
CA ALA A 63 -14.58 10.12 1.53
C ALA A 63 -13.19 10.76 1.52
N TYR A 64 -12.28 10.13 0.77
CA TYR A 64 -10.90 10.56 0.58
C TYR A 64 -10.60 10.70 -0.91
N ASP A 65 -10.12 11.87 -1.29
CA ASP A 65 -9.83 12.20 -2.69
C ASP A 65 -8.57 11.48 -3.18
N TYR A 66 -8.63 10.85 -4.36
CA TYR A 66 -7.43 10.29 -4.98
C TYR A 66 -6.48 11.37 -5.50
N TYR A 67 -7.01 12.53 -5.88
CA TYR A 67 -6.23 13.70 -6.29
C TYR A 67 -6.10 14.70 -5.14
N LEU A 68 -4.89 14.83 -4.57
CA LEU A 68 -4.62 15.73 -3.44
C LEU A 68 -3.92 17.03 -3.86
N ASN A 69 -3.82 17.30 -5.17
CA ASN A 69 -3.09 18.44 -5.73
C ASN A 69 -1.66 18.60 -5.17
N ARG A 70 -0.95 17.46 -5.04
CA ARG A 70 0.40 17.43 -4.46
C ARG A 70 1.43 18.00 -5.43
N ARG A 71 2.55 18.44 -4.86
CA ARG A 71 3.77 18.78 -5.60
C ARG A 71 4.90 17.88 -5.16
N TYR A 72 5.49 17.17 -6.12
CA TYR A 72 6.66 16.35 -5.89
C TYR A 72 7.91 17.16 -6.23
N THR A 73 8.83 17.28 -5.29
CA THR A 73 10.12 17.95 -5.51
C THR A 73 11.20 16.91 -5.71
N VAL A 74 11.84 16.95 -6.87
CA VAL A 74 13.04 16.17 -7.16
C VAL A 74 14.23 17.11 -7.03
N ALA A 75 15.14 16.84 -6.09
CA ALA A 75 16.34 17.64 -5.87
C ALA A 75 17.59 16.83 -6.22
N SER A 76 18.56 17.51 -6.83
CA SER A 76 19.90 17.00 -7.11
C SER A 76 20.92 17.89 -6.43
N GLU A 77 21.79 17.30 -5.62
CA GLU A 77 22.85 18.01 -4.90
C GLU A 77 24.21 17.56 -5.40
N ALA A 78 25.07 18.53 -5.71
CA ALA A 78 26.48 18.31 -6.00
C ALA A 78 27.31 19.06 -4.95
N THR A 79 28.10 18.31 -4.17
CA THR A 79 29.02 18.88 -3.19
C THR A 79 30.45 18.68 -3.68
N VAL A 80 31.21 19.77 -3.76
CA VAL A 80 32.66 19.74 -4.01
C VAL A 80 33.39 20.16 -2.74
N SER A 81 34.28 19.29 -2.26
CA SER A 81 35.13 19.55 -1.09
C SER A 81 36.59 19.70 -1.52
N ALA A 82 37.19 20.83 -1.22
CA ALA A 82 38.62 21.08 -1.39
C ALA A 82 39.31 21.06 -0.01
N GLY A 83 40.27 20.16 0.18
CA GLY A 83 41.07 20.08 1.39
C GLY A 83 42.47 20.65 1.17
N ALA A 84 42.89 21.61 1.99
CA ALA A 84 44.27 22.07 2.07
C ALA A 84 44.92 21.52 3.35
N ALA A 85 46.00 20.76 3.20
CA ALA A 85 46.82 20.31 4.33
C ALA A 85 47.92 21.33 4.60
N GLN A 86 47.92 21.93 5.78
CA GLN A 86 48.96 22.86 6.21
C GLN A 86 49.83 22.15 7.26
N SER A 87 51.15 22.15 7.07
CA SER A 87 52.11 21.68 8.06
C SER A 87 52.53 22.84 8.97
N ILE A 88 52.27 22.72 10.26
CA ILE A 88 52.71 23.72 11.25
C ILE A 88 53.92 23.17 11.99
N PRO A 89 55.09 23.84 11.95
CA PRO A 89 56.25 23.43 12.74
C PRO A 89 56.09 23.95 14.18
N TYR A 90 55.78 23.05 15.10
CA TYR A 90 55.99 23.27 16.53
C TYR A 90 57.13 22.35 16.99
N TYR A 91 58.04 22.92 17.78
CA TYR A 91 59.18 22.21 18.37
C TYR A 91 58.67 20.93 19.05
N TRP A 92 59.00 19.78 18.45
CA TRP A 92 58.95 18.40 18.97
C TRP A 92 57.76 17.48 18.60
N SER A 93 56.82 17.87 17.74
CA SER A 93 56.03 16.87 16.98
C SER A 93 55.37 17.45 15.72
N THR A 94 55.33 16.66 14.64
CA THR A 94 54.63 17.05 13.39
C THR A 94 53.17 16.63 13.47
N GLY A 95 52.26 17.60 13.60
CA GLY A 95 50.82 17.41 13.42
C GLY A 95 50.35 18.07 12.12
N THR A 96 49.53 17.38 11.33
CA THR A 96 48.87 17.92 10.15
C THR A 96 47.50 18.48 10.51
N VAL A 97 47.21 19.73 10.13
CA VAL A 97 45.86 20.32 10.24
C VAL A 97 45.26 20.49 8.85
N ALA A 98 44.09 19.89 8.63
CA ALA A 98 43.35 20.00 7.38
C ALA A 98 42.35 21.17 7.48
N ALA A 99 42.47 22.15 6.60
CA ALA A 99 41.46 23.18 6.38
C ALA A 99 40.63 22.81 5.15
N GLY A 100 39.34 22.56 5.32
CA GLY A 100 38.42 22.21 4.23
C GLY A 100 37.56 23.39 3.80
N ALA A 101 37.42 23.60 2.50
CA ALA A 101 36.40 24.45 1.90
C ALA A 101 35.41 23.56 1.15
N SER A 102 34.12 23.65 1.46
CA SER A 102 33.04 22.97 0.74
C SER A 102 32.20 23.98 -0.03
N SER A 103 31.86 23.63 -1.27
CA SER A 103 30.85 24.35 -2.07
C SER A 103 29.80 23.35 -2.52
N SER A 104 28.53 23.70 -2.36
CA SER A 104 27.40 22.86 -2.73
C SER A 104 26.51 23.59 -3.73
N THR A 105 26.16 22.93 -4.83
CA THR A 105 25.15 23.41 -5.77
C THR A 105 23.97 22.45 -5.73
N SER A 106 22.78 22.99 -5.50
CA SER A 106 21.52 22.23 -5.54
C SER A 106 20.66 22.71 -6.70
N SER A 107 20.09 21.79 -7.47
CA SER A 107 18.99 22.06 -8.39
C SER A 107 17.76 21.30 -7.94
N SER A 108 16.57 21.89 -8.10
CA SER A 108 15.32 21.21 -7.80
C SER A 108 14.28 21.46 -8.89
N THR A 109 13.47 20.44 -9.15
CA THR A 109 12.32 20.51 -10.07
C THR A 109 11.07 20.10 -9.31
N SER A 110 10.01 20.90 -9.43
CA SER A 110 8.71 20.61 -8.83
C SER A 110 7.73 20.13 -9.90
N ILE A 111 7.18 18.92 -9.72
CA ILE A 111 6.23 18.29 -10.61
C ILE A 111 4.86 18.28 -9.93
N ALA A 112 3.85 18.89 -10.56
CA ALA A 112 2.48 18.85 -10.08
C ALA A 112 1.87 17.47 -10.30
N GLU A 113 1.11 17.00 -9.33
CA GLU A 113 0.29 15.80 -9.46
C GLU A 113 -0.73 15.97 -10.60
N LYS A 114 -0.93 14.92 -11.39
CA LYS A 114 -1.91 14.92 -12.48
C LYS A 114 -3.29 14.52 -11.92
N ALA A 115 -4.29 15.37 -12.15
CA ALA A 115 -5.68 15.09 -11.81
C ALA A 115 -6.30 13.95 -12.64
N THR A 116 -5.70 13.60 -13.78
CA THR A 116 -6.14 12.49 -14.62
C THR A 116 -5.00 11.53 -14.92
N ARG A 117 -5.36 10.27 -15.17
CA ARG A 117 -4.44 9.22 -15.65
C ARG A 117 -4.97 8.65 -16.95
N ILE A 118 -4.12 8.59 -17.96
CA ILE A 118 -4.47 8.07 -19.27
C ILE A 118 -3.96 6.63 -19.37
N LEU A 119 -4.83 5.71 -19.77
CA LEU A 119 -4.53 4.30 -19.96
C LEU A 119 -4.60 3.93 -21.44
N PRO A 120 -3.43 3.60 -22.02
CA PRO A 120 -3.22 2.78 -23.20
C PRO A 120 -4.31 1.78 -23.56
N PRO A 121 -4.76 1.61 -24.82
CA PRO A 121 -5.35 0.33 -25.24
C PRO A 121 -4.56 -0.88 -24.73
N LYS A 122 -5.24 -1.86 -24.12
CA LYS A 122 -4.63 -3.11 -23.62
C LYS A 122 -3.48 -2.92 -22.62
N THR A 123 -3.45 -1.82 -21.88
CA THR A 123 -2.47 -1.56 -20.82
C THR A 123 -3.11 -1.53 -19.44
N HIS A 124 -2.30 -1.51 -18.39
CA HIS A 124 -2.75 -1.28 -17.02
C HIS A 124 -1.96 -0.18 -16.34
N ILE A 125 -2.56 0.37 -15.28
CA ILE A 125 -1.86 1.15 -14.27
C ILE A 125 -2.27 0.65 -12.88
N THR A 126 -1.38 0.80 -11.91
CA THR A 126 -1.64 0.50 -10.50
C THR A 126 -1.74 1.80 -9.71
N ILE A 127 -2.76 1.89 -8.86
CA ILE A 127 -3.02 3.02 -7.98
C ILE A 127 -3.00 2.49 -6.56
N THR A 128 -2.07 3.00 -5.76
CA THR A 128 -1.96 2.74 -4.33
C THR A 128 -1.99 4.08 -3.60
N GLN A 129 -2.69 4.15 -2.47
CA GLN A 129 -2.77 5.39 -1.69
C GLN A 129 -3.34 5.16 -0.29
N PHE A 130 -4.35 4.31 -0.18
CA PHE A 130 -5.17 4.19 1.01
C PHE A 130 -5.09 2.78 1.60
N SER A 131 -5.08 2.72 2.93
CA SER A 131 -5.35 1.51 3.68
C SER A 131 -6.78 1.54 4.24
N VAL A 132 -7.35 0.37 4.52
CA VAL A 132 -8.70 0.27 5.13
C VAL A 132 -8.67 0.80 6.56
N THR A 133 -7.69 0.42 7.37
CA THR A 133 -7.55 0.88 8.75
C THR A 133 -6.18 0.60 9.33
N ASP A 134 -5.65 1.51 10.16
CA ASP A 134 -4.48 1.24 10.99
C ASP A 134 -4.84 0.79 12.41
N PHE A 135 -6.14 0.78 12.73
CA PHE A 135 -6.63 0.54 14.09
C PHE A 135 -7.11 -0.89 14.29
N ARG A 136 -6.66 -1.48 15.41
CA ARG A 136 -7.11 -2.79 15.86
C ARG A 136 -8.60 -2.73 16.23
N TYR A 137 -9.37 -3.70 15.74
CA TYR A 137 -10.73 -3.93 16.16
C TYR A 137 -10.76 -4.38 17.62
N THR A 138 -11.56 -3.71 18.43
CA THR A 138 -11.70 -4.00 19.86
C THR A 138 -13.11 -4.43 20.15
N ASP A 139 -13.22 -5.54 20.87
CA ASP A 139 -14.48 -6.11 21.32
C ASP A 139 -14.30 -6.63 22.74
N CYS A 140 -15.38 -6.65 23.54
CA CYS A 140 -15.35 -7.17 24.90
C CYS A 140 -14.96 -8.66 24.93
N ASP A 141 -15.33 -9.41 23.89
CA ASP A 141 -15.05 -10.85 23.80
C ASP A 141 -13.62 -11.14 23.28
N PHE A 142 -12.88 -10.12 22.86
CA PHE A 142 -11.52 -10.28 22.34
C PHE A 142 -10.49 -10.19 23.47
N VAL A 143 -9.83 -11.33 23.74
CA VAL A 143 -8.59 -11.32 24.54
C VAL A 143 -7.53 -10.53 23.77
N ALA A 144 -7.05 -9.43 24.36
CA ALA A 144 -6.11 -8.54 23.69
C ALA A 144 -4.83 -9.24 23.25
N TYR A 145 -4.29 -10.19 24.03
CA TYR A 145 -3.10 -10.97 23.68
C TYR A 145 -3.41 -12.47 23.80
N PRO A 146 -4.00 -13.08 22.76
CA PRO A 146 -4.40 -14.48 22.82
C PRO A 146 -3.18 -15.41 22.83
N ASP A 147 -3.32 -16.59 23.42
CA ASP A 147 -2.41 -17.71 23.19
C ASP A 147 -2.97 -18.62 22.07
N ASN A 148 -2.24 -19.67 21.66
CA ASN A 148 -2.70 -20.53 20.55
C ASN A 148 -3.97 -21.32 20.86
N LYS A 149 -4.41 -21.38 22.12
CA LYS A 149 -5.63 -22.07 22.53
C LYS A 149 -6.83 -21.11 22.64
N LYS A 150 -6.60 -19.79 22.61
CA LYS A 150 -7.60 -18.75 22.87
C LYS A 150 -7.76 -17.79 21.69
N ILE A 151 -7.85 -18.33 20.49
CA ILE A 151 -8.17 -17.54 19.28
C ILE A 151 -9.66 -17.22 19.33
N SER A 152 -9.99 -15.95 19.17
CA SER A 152 -11.36 -15.45 19.08
C SER A 152 -11.63 -14.94 17.68
N SER A 153 -12.84 -15.17 17.21
CA SER A 153 -13.33 -14.69 15.92
C SER A 153 -14.75 -14.18 16.08
N VAL A 154 -15.07 -13.07 15.41
CA VAL A 154 -16.43 -12.54 15.29
C VAL A 154 -16.73 -12.32 13.81
N SER A 155 -17.92 -12.72 13.39
CA SER A 155 -18.43 -12.55 12.04
C SER A 155 -19.49 -11.47 12.01
N PHE A 156 -19.60 -10.80 10.86
CA PHE A 156 -20.48 -9.66 10.67
C PHE A 156 -21.30 -9.83 9.40
N GLU A 157 -22.57 -9.46 9.50
CA GLU A 157 -23.37 -9.12 8.33
C GLU A 157 -22.96 -7.73 7.79
N PRO A 158 -23.24 -7.40 6.52
CA PRO A 158 -22.83 -6.12 5.93
C PRO A 158 -23.21 -4.89 6.77
N SER A 159 -24.40 -4.88 7.38
CA SER A 159 -24.90 -3.76 8.21
C SER A 159 -24.19 -3.60 9.55
N GLU A 160 -23.55 -4.65 10.05
CA GLU A 160 -22.85 -4.66 11.36
C GLU A 160 -21.33 -4.64 11.18
N SER A 161 -20.86 -4.60 9.93
CA SER A 161 -19.45 -4.65 9.62
C SER A 161 -18.70 -3.46 10.22
N PRO A 162 -17.56 -3.67 10.91
CA PRO A 162 -16.77 -2.58 11.49
C PRO A 162 -16.19 -1.63 10.44
N TYR A 163 -15.99 -2.14 9.22
CA TYR A 163 -15.57 -1.33 8.08
C TYR A 163 -16.35 -1.73 6.83
N GLN A 164 -17.08 -0.78 6.28
CA GLN A 164 -17.64 -0.83 4.94
C GLN A 164 -16.87 0.17 4.09
N PHE A 165 -16.22 -0.29 3.04
CA PHE A 165 -15.37 0.55 2.22
C PHE A 165 -15.56 0.29 0.73
N TYR A 166 -15.31 1.30 -0.09
CA TYR A 166 -15.39 1.16 -1.53
C TYR A 166 -14.50 2.16 -2.25
N ASN A 167 -14.11 1.77 -3.45
CA ASN A 167 -13.58 2.70 -4.43
C ASN A 167 -14.70 3.14 -5.37
N LEU A 168 -14.83 4.44 -5.56
CA LEU A 168 -15.72 5.06 -6.53
C LEU A 168 -14.86 5.69 -7.60
N LEU A 169 -14.89 5.12 -8.80
CA LEU A 169 -14.02 5.51 -9.91
C LEU A 169 -14.85 6.14 -11.01
N ASN A 170 -14.37 7.26 -11.53
CA ASN A 170 -14.94 7.93 -12.69
C ASN A 170 -13.92 7.94 -13.82
N TYR A 171 -14.28 7.40 -14.98
CA TYR A 171 -13.40 7.38 -16.15
C TYR A 171 -14.17 7.68 -17.44
N LEU A 172 -13.43 8.14 -18.46
CA LEU A 172 -13.95 8.41 -19.79
C LEU A 172 -13.34 7.46 -20.83
N ILE A 173 -14.16 6.99 -21.77
CA ILE A 173 -13.71 6.29 -22.98
C ILE A 173 -13.64 7.30 -24.13
N ASP A 174 -12.45 7.44 -24.75
CA ASP A 174 -12.15 8.40 -25.82
C ASP A 174 -12.77 9.80 -25.55
N ASP A 175 -12.68 10.24 -24.29
CA ASP A 175 -13.18 11.51 -23.75
C ASP A 175 -14.67 11.80 -23.99
N SER A 176 -15.47 10.77 -24.32
CA SER A 176 -16.87 10.94 -24.75
C SER A 176 -17.88 10.22 -23.85
N VAL A 177 -17.58 8.99 -23.43
CA VAL A 177 -18.47 8.18 -22.59
C VAL A 177 -17.96 8.19 -21.16
N SER A 178 -18.70 8.83 -20.24
CA SER A 178 -18.39 8.84 -18.81
C SER A 178 -19.00 7.61 -18.14
N VAL A 179 -18.17 6.87 -17.41
CA VAL A 179 -18.58 5.68 -16.66
C VAL A 179 -18.18 5.86 -15.20
N GLU A 180 -19.13 5.57 -14.32
CA GLU A 180 -18.90 5.47 -12.88
C GLU A 180 -18.89 3.99 -12.50
N MET A 181 -17.88 3.59 -11.73
CA MET A 181 -17.74 2.23 -11.23
C MET A 181 -17.52 2.24 -9.72
N LYS A 182 -18.34 1.46 -9.00
CA LYS A 182 -18.25 1.32 -7.55
C LYS A 182 -17.83 -0.10 -7.17
N ASN A 183 -16.72 -0.21 -6.47
CA ASN A 183 -16.13 -1.48 -6.02
C ASN A 183 -16.23 -1.56 -4.50
N ALA A 184 -17.26 -2.25 -3.99
CA ALA A 184 -17.62 -2.21 -2.57
C ALA A 184 -17.28 -3.49 -1.81
N PHE A 185 -16.83 -3.29 -0.58
CA PHE A 185 -16.36 -4.32 0.34
C PHE A 185 -16.91 -4.10 1.74
N TYR A 186 -16.97 -5.17 2.51
CA TYR A 186 -17.19 -5.12 3.95
C TYR A 186 -16.34 -6.20 4.63
N ILE A 187 -16.04 -5.98 5.91
CA ILE A 187 -15.41 -7.00 6.77
C ILE A 187 -16.47 -8.02 7.14
N GLU A 188 -16.29 -9.27 6.71
CA GLU A 188 -17.18 -10.37 7.09
C GLU A 188 -16.76 -11.04 8.40
N LYS A 189 -15.47 -10.95 8.75
CA LYS A 189 -14.93 -11.64 9.93
C LYS A 189 -13.64 -11.01 10.40
N VAL A 190 -13.51 -10.90 11.72
CA VAL A 190 -12.27 -10.52 12.39
C VAL A 190 -11.84 -11.66 13.29
N SER A 191 -10.56 -12.04 13.20
CA SER A 191 -9.96 -13.08 14.02
C SER A 191 -8.67 -12.60 14.68
N ASN A 192 -8.52 -12.85 15.99
CA ASN A 192 -7.35 -12.45 16.75
C ASN A 192 -6.39 -13.62 16.97
N TYR A 193 -5.22 -13.56 16.33
CA TYR A 193 -4.20 -14.60 16.38
C TYR A 193 -2.94 -14.14 17.10
N PRO A 194 -2.28 -15.01 17.88
CA PRO A 194 -0.90 -14.77 18.29
C PRO A 194 0.05 -14.90 17.08
N GLU A 195 1.15 -14.16 17.11
CA GLU A 195 2.14 -14.12 16.02
C GLU A 195 2.65 -15.51 15.62
N ARG A 196 2.89 -16.40 16.60
CA ARG A 196 3.38 -17.76 16.35
C ARG A 196 2.44 -18.66 15.54
N MET A 197 1.15 -18.31 15.46
CA MET A 197 0.17 -18.97 14.57
C MET A 197 0.11 -18.29 13.21
N PHE A 198 0.40 -17.00 13.17
CA PHE A 198 0.23 -16.16 11.98
C PHE A 198 1.43 -16.25 11.04
N ILE A 199 2.63 -16.40 11.60
CA ILE A 199 3.90 -16.49 10.87
C ILE A 199 4.39 -17.94 10.83
N GLY A 200 4.56 -18.46 9.61
CA GLY A 200 5.27 -19.70 9.33
C GLY A 200 6.69 -19.41 8.83
N TYR A 201 7.52 -20.45 8.69
CA TYR A 201 8.90 -20.29 8.21
C TYR A 201 9.24 -21.29 7.11
N ASN A 202 9.67 -20.78 5.96
CA ASN A 202 10.16 -21.57 4.85
C ASN A 202 11.65 -21.87 5.06
N LYS A 203 11.99 -23.16 5.11
CA LYS A 203 13.38 -23.62 5.20
C LYS A 203 14.09 -23.63 3.85
N LYS A 204 13.34 -23.69 2.75
CA LYS A 204 13.86 -23.82 1.39
C LYS A 204 13.41 -22.68 0.49
N ASN A 205 14.29 -22.27 -0.41
CA ASN A 205 13.98 -21.31 -1.46
C ASN A 205 13.20 -21.97 -2.61
N LYS A 206 12.78 -21.17 -3.61
CA LYS A 206 12.07 -21.65 -4.81
C LYS A 206 12.86 -22.69 -5.62
N CYS A 207 14.18 -22.73 -5.48
CA CYS A 207 15.07 -23.70 -6.12
C CYS A 207 15.33 -24.95 -5.26
N GLY A 208 14.69 -25.07 -4.09
CA GLY A 208 14.83 -26.21 -3.18
C GLY A 208 16.08 -26.18 -2.29
N GLN A 209 16.88 -25.11 -2.32
CA GLN A 209 18.06 -24.95 -1.47
C GLN A 209 17.65 -24.44 -0.09
N ASP A 210 18.34 -24.92 0.95
CA ASP A 210 18.08 -24.47 2.30
C ASP A 210 18.52 -23.01 2.48
N TYR A 211 17.66 -22.21 3.11
CA TYR A 211 18.03 -20.88 3.57
C TYR A 211 18.94 -20.99 4.80
N LEU A 212 19.96 -20.12 4.88
CA LEU A 212 20.78 -19.98 6.09
C LEU A 212 19.92 -19.62 7.31
N ASN A 213 18.94 -18.74 7.10
CA ASN A 213 17.92 -18.38 8.08
C ASN A 213 16.52 -18.62 7.47
N PRO A 214 15.64 -19.43 8.10
CA PRO A 214 14.29 -19.65 7.58
C PRO A 214 13.56 -18.34 7.30
N GLN A 215 12.93 -18.23 6.13
CA GLN A 215 12.25 -17.01 5.72
C GLN A 215 10.80 -17.02 6.26
N PRO A 216 10.37 -15.96 6.96
CA PRO A 216 9.00 -15.88 7.46
C PRO A 216 8.02 -15.75 6.30
N TYR A 217 6.84 -16.34 6.45
CA TYR A 217 5.69 -16.11 5.57
C TYR A 217 4.41 -16.07 6.39
N PHE A 218 3.38 -15.44 5.85
CA PHE A 218 2.08 -15.38 6.48
C PHE A 218 1.26 -16.61 6.12
N GLN A 219 0.83 -17.37 7.14
CA GLN A 219 0.09 -18.63 6.92
C GLN A 219 -1.32 -18.41 6.37
N PHE A 220 -1.87 -17.21 6.57
CA PHE A 220 -3.25 -16.86 6.21
C PHE A 220 -3.33 -15.80 5.11
N ALA A 221 -2.26 -15.62 4.33
CA ALA A 221 -2.24 -14.69 3.21
C ALA A 221 -3.37 -15.00 2.22
N GLY A 222 -4.00 -13.95 1.70
CA GLY A 222 -5.07 -14.03 0.70
C GLY A 222 -5.53 -12.64 0.30
N SER A 223 -5.95 -12.50 -0.95
CA SER A 223 -6.33 -11.21 -1.56
C SER A 223 -7.56 -10.55 -0.93
N ASP A 224 -8.41 -11.36 -0.30
CA ASP A 224 -9.60 -10.98 0.47
C ASP A 224 -9.32 -10.69 1.94
N LYS A 225 -8.05 -10.69 2.36
CA LYS A 225 -7.67 -10.60 3.77
C LYS A 225 -6.65 -9.51 3.99
N PHE A 226 -6.61 -9.03 5.22
CA PHE A 226 -5.52 -8.19 5.69
C PHE A 226 -5.29 -8.35 7.18
N TYR A 227 -4.25 -7.72 7.71
CA TYR A 227 -3.93 -7.79 9.13
C TYR A 227 -3.61 -6.43 9.71
N VAL A 228 -3.89 -6.28 11.00
CA VAL A 228 -3.37 -5.17 11.81
C VAL A 228 -2.52 -5.80 12.90
N ARG A 229 -1.20 -5.67 12.77
CA ARG A 229 -0.27 -6.06 13.83
C ARG A 229 -0.34 -5.05 14.97
N TYR A 230 -0.27 -5.55 16.20
CA TYR A 230 -0.20 -4.75 17.40
C TYR A 230 0.70 -5.47 18.42
N GLU A 231 1.24 -4.71 19.37
CA GLU A 231 2.19 -5.22 20.35
C GLU A 231 1.72 -4.95 21.78
N LYS A 232 2.32 -5.66 22.73
CA LYS A 232 2.11 -5.38 24.15
C LYS A 232 2.93 -4.16 24.53
N VAL A 233 2.25 -3.06 24.86
CA VAL A 233 2.91 -1.89 25.44
C VAL A 233 3.58 -2.35 26.74
N ARG A 234 4.88 -2.09 26.84
CA ARG A 234 5.70 -2.46 28.00
C ARG A 234 5.47 -1.50 29.16
#